data_AF-A0A820FQZ2-F1
#
_entry.id   AF-A0A820FQZ2-F1
#
_cell.length_a   1.000
_cell.length_b   1.000
_cell.length_c   1.000
_cell.angle_alpha   90.00
_cell.angle_beta   90.00
_cell.angle_gamma   90.00
#
_symmetry.space_group_name_H-M   'P 1'
#
loop_
_entity.id
_entity.type
_entity.pdbx_description
1 polymer ?
#
loop_
_entity_poly.entity_id
_entity_poly.type
_entity_poly.pdbx_seq_one_letter_code
_entity_poly.pdbx_strand_id
1 'polypeptide(L)'
;MVVIIKGRILPVLTVRVYSLGTETVTPKIREFDSYSDLEKFIRDSADPIVLPGVTLFLKLPWLGNIGHTLFDGLYPAYIALIRFPPRHLHPFRLLCAIDECKTCRDEDIFNRFAGLGIIKHYVLNDMSNGSWFVFDEFVMGDGMMRQRCTQPNLQLPGGVELDGSRLFRDRLYAQHGVIPPTRRYKHSAEGRNRHDVLHAYVMGNKRFTDIDKKEINAAINEINNYTILHQNKSITDINKLDWPLLHVSRVYYSLIKGRKRTSSWFNATPIDARSPTYELIETYFTHQLRLLRTMDIQIIAPGTGAMYQSFVPDGSVVINVGGLISSTPQDQNITYTAYMEQYMASGAPYLKALYYPINERPKGIKREELVKLIREAAKLIMNGFSIPVNPTDNLAADG
;
A
#
# COMPACT_ATOMS: atom_id res chain seq x y z
N MET A 1 -17.92 -23.31 8.87
CA MET A 1 -18.16 -24.75 8.64
C MET A 1 -18.51 -24.90 7.16
N VAL A 2 -18.09 -25.98 6.50
CA VAL A 2 -18.42 -26.29 5.10
C VAL A 2 -19.37 -27.48 5.09
N VAL A 3 -20.50 -27.36 4.40
CA VAL A 3 -21.45 -28.47 4.21
C VAL A 3 -21.25 -29.07 2.81
N ILE A 4 -21.19 -30.39 2.71
CA ILE A 4 -21.05 -31.10 1.41
C ILE A 4 -21.92 -32.34 1.34
N ILE A 5 -22.15 -32.83 0.12
CA ILE A 5 -22.74 -34.15 -0.13
C ILE A 5 -21.61 -35.19 -0.11
N LYS A 6 -21.84 -36.35 0.55
CA LYS A 6 -20.89 -37.46 0.60
C LYS A 6 -20.45 -37.87 -0.81
N GLY A 7 -19.19 -38.30 -0.92
CA GLY A 7 -18.58 -38.64 -2.21
C GLY A 7 -18.05 -37.44 -2.99
N ARG A 8 -18.27 -36.20 -2.54
CA ARG A 8 -17.55 -35.03 -3.05
C ARG A 8 -16.14 -35.00 -2.46
N ILE A 9 -15.13 -35.10 -3.32
CA ILE A 9 -13.74 -34.93 -2.91
C ILE A 9 -13.48 -33.43 -2.74
N LEU A 10 -13.30 -32.99 -1.48
CA LEU A 10 -12.69 -31.71 -1.20
C LEU A 10 -11.18 -31.89 -1.07
N PRO A 11 -10.36 -30.94 -1.57
CA PRO A 11 -8.96 -30.89 -1.19
C PRO A 11 -8.85 -30.68 0.33
N VAL A 12 -7.72 -31.04 0.93
CA VAL A 12 -7.46 -30.69 2.34
C VAL A 12 -7.55 -29.18 2.49
N LEU A 13 -8.59 -28.71 3.15
CA LEU A 13 -8.85 -27.29 3.36
C LEU A 13 -8.11 -26.84 4.62
N THR A 14 -6.81 -26.56 4.50
CA THR A 14 -6.06 -25.85 5.54
C THR A 14 -5.69 -24.48 5.01
N VAL A 15 -6.33 -23.45 5.55
CA VAL A 15 -6.18 -22.08 5.06
C VAL A 15 -5.40 -21.27 6.09
N ARG A 16 -4.29 -20.65 5.67
CA ARG A 16 -3.57 -19.68 6.51
C ARG A 16 -4.26 -18.34 6.43
N VAL A 17 -4.63 -17.78 7.57
CA VAL A 17 -5.56 -16.64 7.66
C VAL A 17 -5.00 -15.45 8.42
N TYR A 18 -3.73 -15.55 8.78
CA TYR A 18 -3.02 -14.55 9.55
C TYR A 18 -1.65 -14.33 8.93
N SER A 19 -1.51 -13.25 8.16
CA SER A 19 -0.29 -12.87 7.47
C SER A 19 0.94 -12.89 8.38
N LEU A 20 0.80 -12.47 9.65
CA LEU A 20 1.90 -12.39 10.62
C LEU A 20 2.16 -13.67 11.41
N GLY A 21 1.33 -14.70 11.29
CA GLY A 21 1.48 -15.95 12.03
C GLY A 21 1.63 -17.19 11.17
N THR A 22 1.64 -18.32 11.85
CA THR A 22 1.52 -19.67 11.27
C THR A 22 0.14 -20.27 11.53
N GLU A 23 -0.78 -19.46 12.08
CA GLU A 23 -2.14 -19.87 12.36
C GLU A 23 -2.83 -20.33 11.08
N THR A 24 -3.36 -21.54 11.13
CA THR A 24 -4.14 -22.11 10.05
C THR A 24 -5.54 -22.43 10.58
N VAL A 25 -6.53 -22.20 9.74
CA VAL A 25 -7.91 -22.60 9.98
C VAL A 25 -8.19 -23.79 9.10
N THR A 26 -8.59 -24.89 9.73
CA THR A 26 -9.19 -26.03 9.04
C THR A 26 -10.69 -25.90 9.22
N PRO A 27 -11.46 -25.57 8.16
CA PRO A 27 -12.90 -25.49 8.25
C PRO A 27 -13.47 -26.83 8.69
N LYS A 28 -14.34 -26.82 9.70
CA LYS A 28 -15.14 -28.02 10.04
C LYS A 28 -15.98 -28.40 8.82
N ILE A 29 -15.89 -29.66 8.39
CA ILE A 29 -16.68 -30.21 7.28
C ILE A 29 -17.82 -31.03 7.88
N ARG A 30 -19.04 -30.85 7.34
CA ARG A 30 -20.19 -31.70 7.65
C ARG A 30 -20.72 -32.30 6.35
N GLU A 31 -20.77 -33.62 6.30
CA GLU A 31 -21.20 -34.35 5.12
C GLU A 31 -22.65 -34.82 5.26
N PHE A 32 -23.37 -34.85 4.14
CA PHE A 32 -24.76 -35.28 4.04
C PHE A 32 -24.90 -36.37 2.97
N ASP A 33 -25.74 -37.36 3.22
CA ASP A 33 -25.97 -38.47 2.29
C ASP A 33 -26.68 -38.04 1.00
N SER A 34 -27.55 -37.03 1.08
CA SER A 34 -28.28 -36.50 -0.06
C SER A 34 -28.46 -34.98 0.00
N TYR A 35 -28.79 -34.38 -1.15
CA TYR A 35 -29.16 -32.97 -1.20
C TYR A 35 -30.38 -32.65 -0.34
N SER A 36 -31.34 -33.58 -0.27
CA SER A 36 -32.53 -33.42 0.56
C SER A 36 -32.18 -33.34 2.06
N ASP A 37 -31.23 -34.15 2.53
CA ASP A 37 -30.79 -34.10 3.94
C ASP A 37 -30.03 -32.81 4.26
N LEU A 38 -29.19 -32.34 3.32
CA LEU A 38 -28.51 -31.06 3.44
C LEU A 38 -29.52 -29.91 3.48
N GLU A 39 -30.45 -29.87 2.54
CA GLU A 39 -31.48 -28.84 2.46
C GLU A 39 -32.34 -28.83 3.73
N LYS A 40 -32.78 -30.01 4.19
CA LYS A 40 -33.52 -30.17 5.45
C LYS A 40 -32.71 -29.64 6.63
N PHE A 41 -31.44 -29.98 6.74
CA PHE A 41 -30.58 -29.46 7.81
C PHE A 41 -30.49 -27.92 7.80
N ILE A 42 -30.30 -27.32 6.63
CA ILE A 42 -30.24 -25.86 6.49
C ILE A 42 -31.58 -25.22 6.88
N ARG A 43 -32.72 -25.79 6.45
CA ARG A 43 -34.06 -25.28 6.80
C ARG A 43 -34.38 -25.43 8.29
N ASP A 44 -34.05 -26.58 8.88
CA ASP A 44 -34.49 -26.94 10.23
C ASP A 44 -33.57 -26.41 11.34
N SER A 45 -32.27 -26.26 11.06
CA SER A 45 -31.26 -26.01 12.11
C SER A 45 -30.58 -24.65 12.03
N ALA A 46 -30.66 -23.95 10.89
CA ALA A 46 -29.70 -22.88 10.61
C ALA A 46 -30.30 -21.47 10.62
N ASP A 47 -31.61 -21.30 10.39
CA ASP A 47 -32.28 -20.01 10.10
C ASP A 47 -31.32 -18.99 9.46
N PRO A 48 -30.83 -19.28 8.24
CA PRO A 48 -29.60 -18.68 7.75
C PRO A 48 -29.80 -17.23 7.35
N ILE A 49 -28.93 -16.36 7.87
CA ILE A 49 -28.74 -15.01 7.38
C ILE A 49 -27.81 -15.07 6.17
N VAL A 50 -28.38 -14.86 4.98
CA VAL A 50 -27.62 -14.86 3.72
C VAL A 50 -26.94 -13.52 3.53
N LEU A 51 -25.63 -13.54 3.31
CA LEU A 51 -24.79 -12.40 3.00
C LEU A 51 -24.42 -12.45 1.51
N PRO A 52 -25.11 -11.66 0.66
CA PRO A 52 -24.93 -11.77 -0.77
C PRO A 52 -23.59 -11.17 -1.23
N GLY A 53 -23.14 -11.67 -2.38
CA GLY A 53 -21.93 -11.23 -3.07
C GLY A 53 -20.62 -11.73 -2.47
N VAL A 54 -19.51 -11.10 -2.88
CA VAL A 54 -18.16 -11.52 -2.46
C VAL A 54 -17.85 -10.99 -1.06
N THR A 55 -17.47 -11.90 -0.17
CA THR A 55 -16.88 -11.57 1.12
C THR A 55 -15.44 -12.05 1.19
N LEU A 56 -14.54 -11.15 1.57
CA LEU A 56 -13.11 -11.40 1.71
C LEU A 56 -12.73 -11.37 3.19
N PHE A 57 -12.19 -12.48 3.69
CA PHE A 57 -11.75 -12.61 5.07
C PHE A 57 -10.28 -12.21 5.24
N LEU A 58 -10.00 -11.46 6.30
CA LEU A 58 -8.62 -11.21 6.75
C LEU A 58 -8.56 -11.02 8.27
N LYS A 59 -7.42 -11.41 8.86
CA LYS A 59 -7.09 -11.13 10.26
C LYS A 59 -5.96 -10.13 10.29
N LEU A 60 -6.18 -8.99 10.94
CA LEU A 60 -5.21 -7.90 10.97
C LEU A 60 -4.88 -7.50 12.40
N PRO A 61 -3.60 -7.52 12.79
CA PRO A 61 -3.14 -6.87 14.01
C PRO A 61 -2.84 -5.39 13.72
N TRP A 62 -3.01 -4.53 14.73
CA TRP A 62 -2.59 -3.12 14.71
C TRP A 62 -3.25 -2.20 13.67
N LEU A 63 -4.58 -2.08 13.73
CA LEU A 63 -5.40 -1.15 12.92
C LEU A 63 -5.19 0.37 13.21
N GLY A 64 -3.99 0.77 13.61
CA GLY A 64 -3.62 2.17 13.87
C GLY A 64 -2.34 2.62 13.16
N ASN A 65 -1.72 1.73 12.37
CA ASN A 65 -0.56 2.06 11.57
C ASN A 65 -0.85 1.71 10.11
N ILE A 66 -0.93 2.75 9.29
CA ILE A 66 -1.28 2.65 7.87
C ILE A 66 -0.41 1.66 7.07
N GLY A 67 0.85 1.45 7.43
CA GLY A 67 1.70 0.46 6.78
C GLY A 67 1.19 -0.98 7.01
N HIS A 68 0.84 -1.30 8.26
CA HIS A 68 0.24 -2.58 8.62
C HIS A 68 -1.16 -2.73 8.02
N THR A 69 -1.98 -1.68 8.12
CA THR A 69 -3.32 -1.62 7.51
C THR A 69 -3.28 -2.02 6.04
N LEU A 70 -2.39 -1.38 5.26
CA LEU A 70 -2.32 -1.59 3.83
C LEU A 70 -1.62 -2.89 3.46
N PHE A 71 -0.43 -3.19 4.01
CA PHE A 71 0.44 -4.22 3.45
C PHE A 71 0.53 -5.52 4.27
N ASP A 72 0.11 -5.51 5.53
CA ASP A 72 -0.04 -6.75 6.31
C ASP A 72 -1.46 -7.31 6.27
N GLY A 73 -2.47 -6.49 5.92
CA GLY A 73 -3.87 -6.94 5.83
C GLY A 73 -4.48 -6.80 4.44
N LEU A 74 -4.72 -5.56 4.01
CA LEU A 74 -5.57 -5.28 2.85
C LEU A 74 -4.98 -5.75 1.52
N TYR A 75 -3.67 -5.53 1.31
CA TYR A 75 -2.97 -5.94 0.10
C TYR A 75 -2.94 -7.47 -0.05
N PRO A 76 -2.46 -8.27 0.92
CA PRO A 76 -2.53 -9.72 0.87
C PRO A 76 -3.92 -10.27 0.52
N ALA A 77 -4.95 -9.77 1.22
CA ALA A 77 -6.32 -10.21 1.01
C ALA A 77 -6.79 -9.86 -0.42
N TYR A 78 -6.45 -8.67 -0.92
CA TYR A 78 -6.78 -8.27 -2.28
C TYR A 78 -6.04 -9.08 -3.34
N ILE A 79 -4.78 -9.44 -3.10
CA ILE A 79 -4.00 -10.32 -3.99
C ILE A 79 -4.63 -11.71 -4.07
N ALA A 80 -5.10 -12.25 -2.93
CA ALA A 80 -5.87 -13.49 -2.92
C ALA A 80 -7.13 -13.37 -3.79
N LEU A 81 -7.84 -12.24 -3.72
CA LEU A 81 -9.03 -11.97 -4.53
C LEU A 81 -8.72 -11.80 -6.03
N ILE A 82 -7.59 -11.19 -6.40
CA ILE A 82 -7.17 -11.01 -7.81
C ILE A 82 -7.03 -12.36 -8.52
N ARG A 83 -6.62 -13.42 -7.81
CA ARG A 83 -6.51 -14.78 -8.35
C ARG A 83 -7.84 -15.40 -8.78
N PHE A 84 -8.97 -14.77 -8.44
CA PHE A 84 -10.32 -15.15 -8.87
C PHE A 84 -10.95 -14.04 -9.73
N PRO A 85 -10.45 -13.77 -10.95
CA PRO A 85 -11.05 -12.76 -11.81
C PRO A 85 -12.48 -13.16 -12.26
N PRO A 86 -13.40 -12.21 -12.45
CA PRO A 86 -13.24 -10.75 -12.33
C PRO A 86 -13.57 -10.20 -10.92
N ARG A 87 -13.58 -11.03 -9.87
CA ARG A 87 -14.17 -10.66 -8.56
C ARG A 87 -13.56 -9.42 -7.91
N HIS A 88 -12.26 -9.20 -8.09
CA HIS A 88 -11.55 -8.01 -7.60
C HIS A 88 -12.01 -6.68 -8.23
N LEU A 89 -12.68 -6.72 -9.39
CA LEU A 89 -13.21 -5.54 -10.09
C LEU A 89 -14.53 -5.04 -9.51
N HIS A 90 -15.25 -5.88 -8.77
CA HIS A 90 -16.54 -5.53 -8.18
C HIS A 90 -16.37 -5.02 -6.74
N PRO A 91 -17.37 -4.31 -6.18
CA PRO A 91 -17.47 -4.10 -4.75
C PRO A 91 -17.54 -5.45 -4.03
N PHE A 92 -16.86 -5.55 -2.90
CA PHE A 92 -16.87 -6.72 -2.02
C PHE A 92 -16.98 -6.26 -0.58
N ARG A 93 -17.32 -7.20 0.29
CA ARG A 93 -17.38 -7.00 1.73
C ARG A 93 -16.11 -7.54 2.37
N LEU A 94 -15.64 -6.87 3.40
CA LEU A 94 -14.57 -7.42 4.22
C LEU A 94 -15.13 -8.04 5.49
N LEU A 95 -14.74 -9.28 5.80
CA LEU A 95 -14.92 -9.86 7.12
C LEU A 95 -13.59 -9.79 7.86
N CYS A 96 -13.46 -8.84 8.78
CA CYS A 96 -12.19 -8.57 9.44
C CYS A 96 -12.19 -9.10 10.88
N ALA A 97 -11.25 -9.99 11.18
CA ALA A 97 -10.87 -10.29 12.55
C ALA A 97 -9.84 -9.24 13.03
N ILE A 98 -10.35 -8.20 13.68
CA ILE A 98 -9.58 -7.06 14.18
C ILE A 98 -9.58 -7.14 15.70
N ASP A 99 -8.41 -6.98 16.32
CA ASP A 99 -8.32 -6.80 17.78
C ASP A 99 -9.09 -5.55 18.22
N GLU A 100 -9.68 -5.56 19.41
CA GLU A 100 -10.38 -4.39 19.95
C GLU A 100 -9.49 -3.15 19.90
N CYS A 101 -9.82 -2.23 19.00
CA CYS A 101 -9.02 -1.04 18.77
C CYS A 101 -9.89 0.19 19.05
N LYS A 102 -9.46 0.96 20.06
CA LYS A 102 -10.20 2.13 20.54
C LYS A 102 -10.12 3.34 19.58
N THR A 103 -9.16 3.33 18.64
CA THR A 103 -8.87 4.49 17.79
C THR A 103 -8.57 4.10 16.34
N CYS A 104 -9.39 3.22 15.76
CA CYS A 104 -9.15 2.65 14.43
C CYS A 104 -9.38 3.67 13.30
N ARG A 105 -8.45 4.62 13.17
CA ARG A 105 -8.49 5.69 12.18
C ARG A 105 -8.48 5.17 10.75
N ASP A 106 -7.98 3.95 10.57
CA ASP A 106 -7.81 3.34 9.25
C ASP A 106 -9.03 2.47 8.83
N GLU A 107 -10.08 2.34 9.67
CA GLU A 107 -11.32 1.62 9.28
C GLU A 107 -11.98 2.24 8.04
N ASP A 108 -11.90 3.56 7.87
CA ASP A 108 -12.43 4.25 6.68
C ASP A 108 -11.76 3.74 5.39
N ILE A 109 -10.46 3.41 5.44
CA ILE A 109 -9.70 2.93 4.29
C ILE A 109 -10.20 1.55 3.88
N PHE A 110 -10.37 0.63 4.84
CA PHE A 110 -10.94 -0.69 4.57
C PHE A 110 -12.37 -0.59 4.03
N ASN A 111 -13.22 0.23 4.65
CA ASN A 111 -14.60 0.39 4.24
C ASN A 111 -14.71 0.89 2.79
N ARG A 112 -13.98 1.96 2.45
CA ARG A 112 -13.95 2.51 1.09
C ARG A 112 -13.35 1.52 0.12
N PHE A 113 -12.19 0.95 0.42
CA PHE A 113 -11.52 0.01 -0.48
C PHE A 113 -12.39 -1.19 -0.84
N ALA A 114 -13.15 -1.73 0.12
CA ALA A 114 -14.06 -2.85 -0.10
C ALA A 114 -15.25 -2.45 -1.00
N GLY A 115 -15.82 -1.27 -0.77
CA GLY A 115 -17.00 -0.77 -1.49
C GLY A 115 -18.33 -1.27 -0.92
N LEU A 116 -18.37 -2.43 -0.26
CA LEU A 116 -19.52 -2.89 0.54
C LEU A 116 -19.29 -2.80 2.06
N GLY A 117 -18.20 -2.15 2.47
CA GLY A 117 -17.86 -1.94 3.87
C GLY A 117 -17.21 -3.14 4.57
N ILE A 118 -17.03 -3.00 5.88
CA ILE A 118 -16.47 -4.02 6.77
C ILE A 118 -17.55 -4.62 7.67
N ILE A 119 -17.45 -5.93 7.91
CA ILE A 119 -18.08 -6.62 9.02
C ILE A 119 -16.95 -7.04 9.97
N LYS A 120 -17.07 -6.67 11.23
CA LYS A 120 -16.12 -7.08 12.26
C LYS A 120 -16.49 -8.47 12.75
N HIS A 121 -15.51 -9.36 12.86
CA HIS A 121 -15.74 -10.76 13.20
C HIS A 121 -16.49 -10.94 14.53
N TYR A 122 -16.17 -10.13 15.54
CA TYR A 122 -16.87 -10.18 16.83
C TYR A 122 -18.35 -9.78 16.70
N VAL A 123 -18.71 -8.87 15.79
CA VAL A 123 -20.11 -8.50 15.53
C VAL A 123 -20.88 -9.69 14.95
N LEU A 124 -20.29 -10.45 14.02
CA LEU A 124 -20.92 -11.69 13.56
C LEU A 124 -21.06 -12.70 14.69
N ASN A 125 -20.05 -12.83 15.54
CA ASN A 125 -20.09 -13.73 16.69
C ASN A 125 -21.24 -13.37 17.64
N ASP A 126 -21.41 -12.09 17.96
CA ASP A 126 -22.49 -11.60 18.83
C ASP A 126 -23.87 -11.78 18.18
N MET A 127 -23.97 -11.58 16.87
CA MET A 127 -25.21 -11.80 16.10
C MET A 127 -25.53 -13.29 15.88
N SER A 128 -24.54 -14.18 16.03
CA SER A 128 -24.70 -15.62 15.73
C SER A 128 -25.45 -16.41 16.80
N ASN A 129 -26.26 -15.77 17.65
CA ASN A 129 -27.03 -16.34 18.77
C ASN A 129 -28.01 -17.47 18.33
N GLY A 130 -27.47 -18.61 17.91
CA GLY A 130 -28.17 -19.70 17.23
C GLY A 130 -28.21 -19.59 15.70
N SER A 131 -28.04 -18.39 15.11
CA SER A 131 -28.20 -18.15 13.67
C SER A 131 -26.92 -18.42 12.87
N TRP A 132 -27.10 -18.92 11.64
CA TRP A 132 -26.00 -19.19 10.72
C TRP A 132 -25.83 -18.06 9.72
N PHE A 133 -24.58 -17.72 9.39
CA PHE A 133 -24.29 -16.82 8.27
C PHE A 133 -23.89 -17.64 7.06
N VAL A 134 -24.61 -17.46 5.95
CA VAL A 134 -24.32 -18.09 4.67
C VAL A 134 -23.79 -17.04 3.72
N PHE A 135 -22.59 -17.26 3.19
CA PHE A 135 -21.97 -16.37 2.22
C PHE A 135 -22.18 -16.92 0.82
N ASP A 136 -22.63 -16.10 -0.13
CA ASP A 136 -22.69 -16.51 -1.55
C ASP A 136 -21.29 -16.90 -2.03
N GLU A 137 -20.31 -16.03 -1.75
CA GLU A 137 -18.91 -16.24 -2.10
C GLU A 137 -18.01 -15.78 -0.95
N PHE A 138 -17.10 -16.66 -0.56
CA PHE A 138 -16.17 -16.42 0.55
C PHE A 138 -14.75 -16.70 0.11
N VAL A 139 -13.93 -15.66 0.05
CA VAL A 139 -12.50 -15.75 -0.22
C VAL A 139 -11.76 -15.60 1.10
N MET A 140 -10.95 -16.59 1.42
CA MET A 140 -10.18 -16.66 2.66
C MET A 140 -8.79 -17.20 2.34
N GLY A 141 -7.77 -16.59 2.93
CA GLY A 141 -6.40 -17.06 2.83
C GLY A 141 -5.45 -16.00 2.28
N ASP A 142 -4.77 -15.30 3.18
CA ASP A 142 -3.76 -14.28 2.89
C ASP A 142 -2.33 -14.84 2.83
N GLY A 143 -2.14 -16.09 3.30
CA GLY A 143 -0.85 -16.77 3.22
C GLY A 143 0.23 -16.13 4.11
N MET A 144 1.48 -16.13 3.64
CA MET A 144 2.61 -15.42 4.29
C MET A 144 3.00 -14.17 3.50
N MET A 145 2.02 -13.38 3.08
CA MET A 145 2.26 -12.12 2.39
C MET A 145 2.50 -11.03 3.45
N ARG A 146 3.73 -10.96 3.98
CA ARG A 146 4.14 -10.00 5.04
C ARG A 146 4.85 -8.79 4.45
N GLN A 147 4.84 -7.68 5.19
CA GLN A 147 5.74 -6.53 4.95
C GLN A 147 7.25 -6.80 5.18
N ARG A 148 7.67 -8.02 5.50
CA ARG A 148 9.08 -8.37 5.65
C ARG A 148 9.30 -9.60 4.78
N CYS A 149 9.60 -9.35 3.51
CA CYS A 149 9.75 -10.45 2.57
C CYS A 149 10.97 -11.29 2.91
N THR A 150 10.71 -12.55 3.26
CA THR A 150 11.66 -13.67 3.25
C THR A 150 11.50 -14.50 1.97
N GLN A 151 10.93 -13.92 0.91
CA GLN A 151 10.70 -14.64 -0.35
C GLN A 151 11.99 -14.72 -1.16
N PRO A 152 12.27 -15.86 -1.84
CA PRO A 152 13.50 -16.04 -2.61
C PRO A 152 13.72 -14.99 -3.72
N ASN A 153 12.64 -14.43 -4.25
CA ASN A 153 12.67 -13.42 -5.30
C ASN A 153 12.65 -11.97 -4.77
N LEU A 154 12.59 -11.79 -3.45
CA LEU A 154 12.64 -10.51 -2.74
C LEU A 154 11.65 -9.45 -3.27
N GLN A 155 10.46 -9.91 -3.67
CA GLN A 155 9.38 -9.08 -4.21
C GLN A 155 8.16 -9.05 -3.32
N LEU A 156 7.38 -7.97 -3.43
CA LEU A 156 6.02 -7.94 -2.92
C LEU A 156 5.19 -9.05 -3.61
N PRO A 157 4.58 -9.99 -2.86
CA PRO A 157 3.93 -11.16 -3.45
C PRO A 157 2.78 -10.78 -4.40
N GLY A 158 2.80 -11.32 -5.62
CA GLY A 158 1.82 -10.97 -6.66
C GLY A 158 1.94 -9.55 -7.23
N GLY A 159 2.91 -8.75 -6.77
CA GLY A 159 3.12 -7.39 -7.23
C GLY A 159 3.42 -7.30 -8.72
N VAL A 160 4.32 -8.16 -9.21
CA VAL A 160 4.70 -8.25 -10.63
C VAL A 160 3.85 -9.28 -11.37
N GLU A 161 3.80 -10.52 -10.89
CA GLU A 161 3.10 -11.66 -11.53
C GLU A 161 1.64 -11.35 -11.88
N LEU A 162 0.94 -10.64 -10.98
CA LEU A 162 -0.49 -10.34 -11.11
C LEU A 162 -0.77 -8.86 -11.40
N ASP A 163 0.26 -8.05 -11.66
CA ASP A 163 0.18 -6.58 -11.64
C ASP A 163 -0.47 -6.04 -10.36
N GLY A 164 -0.31 -6.78 -9.26
CA GLY A 164 -1.10 -6.60 -8.05
C GLY A 164 -0.83 -5.27 -7.35
N SER A 165 0.41 -4.76 -7.42
CA SER A 165 0.76 -3.45 -6.88
C SER A 165 0.02 -2.31 -7.60
N ARG A 166 -0.07 -2.38 -8.94
CA ARG A 166 -0.80 -1.40 -9.76
C ARG A 166 -2.31 -1.51 -9.55
N LEU A 167 -2.87 -2.72 -9.58
CA LEU A 167 -4.30 -2.95 -9.36
C LEU A 167 -4.75 -2.49 -7.97
N PHE A 168 -3.94 -2.74 -6.94
CA PHE A 168 -4.20 -2.31 -5.57
C PHE A 168 -4.18 -0.79 -5.45
N ARG A 169 -3.13 -0.15 -6.00
CA ARG A 169 -3.02 1.31 -6.09
C ARG A 169 -4.26 1.91 -6.73
N ASP A 170 -4.57 1.50 -7.95
CA ASP A 170 -5.61 2.13 -8.76
C ASP A 170 -7.00 1.99 -8.10
N ARG A 171 -7.25 0.84 -7.44
CA ARG A 171 -8.46 0.67 -6.63
C ARG A 171 -8.51 1.61 -5.42
N LEU A 172 -7.42 1.78 -4.67
CA LEU A 172 -7.38 2.74 -3.56
C LEU A 172 -7.66 4.17 -4.03
N TYR A 173 -7.05 4.60 -5.14
CA TYR A 173 -7.35 5.90 -5.72
C TYR A 173 -8.83 6.04 -6.07
N ALA A 174 -9.37 5.09 -6.83
CA ALA A 174 -10.77 5.11 -7.28
C ALA A 174 -11.77 5.12 -6.10
N GLN A 175 -11.59 4.22 -5.13
CA GLN A 175 -12.49 4.09 -3.97
C GLN A 175 -12.43 5.29 -3.00
N HIS A 176 -11.34 6.06 -3.04
CA HIS A 176 -11.19 7.31 -2.28
C HIS A 176 -11.57 8.56 -3.10
N GLY A 177 -12.14 8.40 -4.30
CA GLY A 177 -12.54 9.52 -5.16
C GLY A 177 -11.37 10.36 -5.66
N VAL A 178 -10.19 9.76 -5.79
CA VAL A 178 -9.00 10.40 -6.34
C VAL A 178 -8.72 9.81 -7.71
N ILE A 179 -8.52 10.67 -8.72
CA ILE A 179 -8.12 10.20 -10.05
C ILE A 179 -6.79 9.42 -9.91
N PRO A 180 -6.71 8.18 -10.41
CA PRO A 180 -5.48 7.39 -10.36
C PRO A 180 -4.29 8.11 -11.01
N PRO A 181 -3.05 7.77 -10.61
CA PRO A 181 -1.85 8.32 -11.22
C PRO A 181 -1.78 8.04 -12.73
N THR A 182 -1.07 8.91 -13.46
CA THR A 182 -0.81 8.71 -14.89
C THR A 182 -0.12 7.36 -15.11
N ARG A 183 -0.71 6.53 -15.99
CA ARG A 183 -0.13 5.27 -16.43
C ARG A 183 0.88 5.50 -17.55
N ARG A 184 1.96 4.73 -17.52
CA ARG A 184 3.02 4.71 -18.54
C ARG A 184 3.35 3.25 -18.80
N TYR A 185 3.41 2.87 -20.07
CA TYR A 185 3.41 1.45 -20.46
C TYR A 185 4.78 0.96 -20.90
N LYS A 186 5.54 1.76 -21.68
CA LYS A 186 6.83 1.37 -22.25
C LYS A 186 7.99 2.10 -21.59
N HIS A 187 7.87 3.40 -21.32
CA HIS A 187 8.96 4.18 -20.75
C HIS A 187 8.52 5.26 -19.75
N SER A 188 9.38 5.57 -18.78
CA SER A 188 9.10 6.56 -17.72
C SER A 188 8.85 7.99 -18.23
N ALA A 189 9.38 8.32 -19.41
CA ALA A 189 9.25 9.62 -20.05
C ALA A 189 7.95 9.77 -20.87
N GLU A 190 7.08 8.75 -20.94
CA GLU A 190 5.83 8.83 -21.71
C GLU A 190 4.97 10.03 -21.28
N GLY A 191 4.59 10.84 -22.27
CA GLY A 191 3.78 12.05 -22.06
C GLY A 191 4.49 13.19 -21.32
N ARG A 192 5.82 13.13 -21.14
CA ARG A 192 6.61 14.22 -20.57
C ARG A 192 7.30 15.04 -21.64
N ASN A 193 7.41 16.34 -21.42
CA ASN A 193 8.27 17.24 -22.18
C ASN A 193 9.58 17.49 -21.44
N ARG A 194 10.67 17.75 -22.18
CA ARG A 194 11.97 18.12 -21.59
C ARG A 194 11.93 19.32 -20.64
N HIS A 195 10.90 20.16 -20.76
CA HIS A 195 10.70 21.37 -19.97
C HIS A 195 9.84 21.16 -18.73
N ASP A 196 9.26 19.96 -18.55
CA ASP A 196 8.43 19.66 -17.39
C ASP A 196 9.27 19.73 -16.12
N VAL A 197 8.73 20.39 -15.09
CA VAL A 197 9.35 20.45 -13.77
C VAL A 197 8.95 19.20 -13.01
N LEU A 198 9.92 18.38 -12.64
CA LEU A 198 9.69 17.19 -11.84
C LEU A 198 9.45 17.56 -10.37
N HIS A 199 8.58 16.83 -9.70
CA HIS A 199 8.28 17.01 -8.28
C HIS A 199 8.92 15.91 -7.44
N ALA A 200 9.85 16.30 -6.57
CA ALA A 200 10.51 15.42 -5.63
C ALA A 200 10.06 15.68 -4.20
N TYR A 201 9.83 14.63 -3.43
CA TYR A 201 9.37 14.74 -2.04
C TYR A 201 10.25 13.96 -1.09
N VAL A 202 10.83 14.66 -0.11
CA VAL A 202 11.56 14.04 0.99
C VAL A 202 10.61 13.76 2.14
N MET A 203 10.40 12.48 2.41
CA MET A 203 9.53 12.02 3.47
C MET A 203 10.20 12.16 4.83
N GLY A 204 9.62 13.00 5.69
CA GLY A 204 10.06 13.18 7.06
C GLY A 204 10.02 11.84 7.82
N ASN A 205 11.13 11.49 8.44
CA ASN A 205 11.31 10.22 9.13
C ASN A 205 11.98 10.44 10.49
N LYS A 206 11.50 9.73 11.51
CA LYS A 206 12.07 9.77 12.87
C LYS A 206 13.51 9.23 12.95
N ARG A 207 13.94 8.48 11.93
CA ARG A 207 15.30 7.91 11.83
C ARG A 207 16.35 8.91 11.33
N PHE A 208 15.94 10.10 10.90
CA PHE A 208 16.90 11.15 10.55
C PHE A 208 17.40 11.84 11.81
N THR A 209 18.72 11.87 11.95
CA THR A 209 19.38 12.70 12.96
C THR A 209 19.18 14.18 12.63
N ASP A 210 19.48 15.08 13.57
CA ASP A 210 19.40 16.51 13.28
C ASP A 210 20.47 16.96 12.27
N ILE A 211 21.61 16.26 12.21
CA ILE A 211 22.62 16.45 11.18
C ILE A 211 22.07 16.02 9.81
N ASP A 212 21.48 14.82 9.72
CA ASP A 212 20.82 14.34 8.49
C ASP A 212 19.77 15.37 8.00
N LYS A 213 18.94 15.89 8.91
CA LYS A 213 17.90 16.88 8.56
C LYS A 213 18.50 18.18 8.00
N LYS A 214 19.65 18.64 8.52
CA LYS A 214 20.35 19.84 8.02
C LYS A 214 20.89 19.60 6.61
N GLU A 215 21.57 18.48 6.41
CA GLU A 215 22.15 18.09 5.11
C GLU A 215 21.06 17.90 4.04
N ILE A 216 19.95 17.25 4.40
CA ILE A 216 18.77 17.12 3.53
C ILE A 216 18.22 18.51 3.17
N ASN A 217 18.08 19.43 4.12
CA ASN A 217 17.58 20.77 3.83
C ASN A 217 18.53 21.55 2.91
N ALA A 218 19.83 21.41 3.10
CA ALA A 218 20.83 22.00 2.23
C ALA A 218 20.71 21.45 0.79
N ALA A 219 20.51 20.14 0.63
CA ALA A 219 20.28 19.50 -0.67
C ALA A 219 18.99 20.00 -1.35
N ILE A 220 17.89 20.11 -0.59
CA ILE A 220 16.61 20.68 -1.08
C ILE A 220 16.83 22.10 -1.61
N ASN A 221 17.50 22.96 -0.81
CA ASN A 221 17.73 24.35 -1.18
C ASN A 221 18.62 24.48 -2.43
N GLU A 222 19.67 23.67 -2.54
CA GLU A 222 20.55 23.68 -3.71
C GLU A 222 19.79 23.36 -5.00
N ILE A 223 18.97 22.30 -5.00
CA ILE A 223 18.21 21.87 -6.17
C ILE A 223 17.13 22.91 -6.53
N ASN A 224 16.40 23.42 -5.54
CA ASN A 224 15.37 24.43 -5.79
C ASN A 224 15.96 25.75 -6.30
N ASN A 225 17.10 26.18 -5.78
CA ASN A 225 17.79 27.37 -6.27
C ASN A 225 18.22 27.21 -7.73
N TYR A 226 18.76 26.05 -8.10
CA TYR A 226 19.06 25.74 -9.50
C TYR A 226 17.82 25.88 -10.39
N THR A 227 16.71 25.29 -9.98
CA THR A 227 15.45 25.33 -10.73
C THR A 227 14.93 26.75 -10.89
N ILE A 228 14.90 27.55 -9.81
CA ILE A 228 14.47 28.95 -9.84
C ILE A 228 15.34 29.78 -10.82
N LEU A 229 16.66 29.59 -10.79
CA LEU A 229 17.60 30.29 -11.67
C LEU A 229 17.39 29.97 -13.16
N HIS A 230 16.83 28.82 -13.49
CA HIS A 230 16.66 28.35 -14.87
C HIS A 230 15.22 28.42 -15.39
N GLN A 231 14.21 28.45 -14.52
CA GLN A 231 12.80 28.55 -14.91
C GLN A 231 12.46 29.83 -15.68
N ASN A 232 13.18 30.93 -15.42
CA ASN A 232 12.92 32.23 -16.06
C ASN A 232 13.81 32.50 -17.29
N LYS A 233 14.65 31.54 -17.71
CA LYS A 233 15.51 31.71 -18.89
C LYS A 233 14.75 31.41 -20.18
N SER A 234 15.21 31.99 -21.29
CA SER A 234 14.67 31.75 -22.64
C SER A 234 14.71 30.25 -23.00
N ILE A 235 13.76 29.78 -23.80
CA ILE A 235 13.67 28.41 -24.32
C ILE A 235 15.00 27.96 -24.97
N THR A 236 15.73 28.86 -25.63
CA THR A 236 17.01 28.53 -26.26
C THR A 236 18.11 28.17 -25.27
N ASP A 237 18.04 28.72 -24.05
CA ASP A 237 18.99 28.42 -22.98
C ASP A 237 18.64 27.14 -22.22
N ILE A 238 17.37 26.69 -22.28
CA ILE A 238 16.92 25.46 -21.63
C ILE A 238 17.50 24.20 -22.30
N ASN A 239 17.87 24.28 -23.58
CA ASN A 239 18.61 23.19 -24.23
C ASN A 239 20.01 22.96 -23.64
N LYS A 240 20.49 23.85 -22.76
CA LYS A 240 21.79 23.78 -22.09
C LYS A 240 21.68 23.42 -20.59
N LEU A 241 20.55 22.88 -20.14
CA LEU A 241 20.42 22.43 -18.75
C LEU A 241 21.39 21.27 -18.44
N ASP A 242 22.17 21.40 -17.38
CA ASP A 242 23.04 20.34 -16.84
C ASP A 242 22.23 19.14 -16.31
N TRP A 243 21.01 19.38 -15.85
CA TRP A 243 20.04 18.39 -15.39
C TRP A 243 18.59 18.92 -15.43
N PRO A 244 17.58 18.02 -15.41
CA PRO A 244 16.18 18.40 -15.45
C PRO A 244 15.76 19.37 -14.33
N LEU A 245 14.74 20.19 -14.59
CA LEU A 245 14.17 21.10 -13.59
C LEU A 245 13.39 20.31 -12.54
N LEU A 246 13.60 20.66 -11.27
CA LEU A 246 13.11 19.90 -10.11
C LEU A 246 12.61 20.83 -9.01
N HIS A 247 11.42 20.55 -8.48
CA HIS A 247 10.94 21.12 -7.24
C HIS A 247 11.00 20.07 -6.13
N VAL A 248 11.84 20.28 -5.13
CA VAL A 248 12.01 19.38 -4.00
C VAL A 248 11.32 19.95 -2.77
N SER A 249 10.47 19.16 -2.13
CA SER A 249 9.75 19.56 -0.91
C SER A 249 9.90 18.52 0.19
N ARG A 250 9.93 18.97 1.45
CA ARG A 250 9.85 18.05 2.60
C ARG A 250 8.40 17.87 3.02
N VAL A 251 7.99 16.63 3.29
CA VAL A 251 6.62 16.28 3.67
C VAL A 251 6.62 15.39 4.89
N TYR A 252 5.68 15.63 5.81
CA TYR A 252 5.39 14.72 6.92
C TYR A 252 3.96 14.23 6.78
N TYR A 253 3.76 12.92 6.55
CA TYR A 253 2.42 12.36 6.35
C TYR A 253 1.47 12.63 7.52
N SER A 254 1.98 12.69 8.75
CA SER A 254 1.22 13.05 9.96
C SER A 254 0.74 14.50 9.97
N LEU A 255 1.36 15.39 9.18
CA LEU A 255 1.00 16.81 9.08
C LEU A 255 0.10 17.12 7.88
N ILE A 256 -0.12 16.17 6.98
CA ILE A 256 -1.07 16.32 5.87
C ILE A 256 -2.48 16.26 6.45
N LYS A 257 -3.04 17.41 6.82
CA LYS A 257 -4.38 17.49 7.40
C LYS A 257 -5.41 17.54 6.30
N GLY A 258 -6.46 16.74 6.44
CA GLY A 258 -7.69 16.94 5.68
C GLY A 258 -8.33 18.28 6.02
N ARG A 259 -9.20 18.80 5.14
CA ARG A 259 -10.09 19.89 5.52
C ARG A 259 -10.78 19.50 6.83
N LYS A 260 -10.67 20.35 7.87
CA LYS A 260 -11.42 20.14 9.11
C LYS A 260 -12.88 20.00 8.70
N ARG A 261 -13.55 18.92 9.15
CA ARG A 261 -14.99 18.75 8.99
C ARG A 261 -15.67 20.03 9.47
N THR A 262 -16.12 20.87 8.55
CA THR A 262 -17.19 21.83 8.85
C THR A 262 -18.42 20.96 9.01
N SER A 263 -18.81 20.79 10.26
CA SER A 263 -19.78 19.82 10.75
C SER A 263 -21.20 20.13 10.25
N SER A 264 -21.48 19.95 8.97
CA SER A 264 -22.84 19.66 8.52
C SER A 264 -23.04 18.16 8.75
N TRP A 265 -23.28 17.78 9.99
CA TRP A 265 -23.81 16.46 10.28
C TRP A 265 -25.17 16.41 9.59
N PHE A 266 -25.28 15.67 8.49
CA PHE A 266 -26.58 15.13 8.13
C PHE A 266 -27.01 14.31 9.33
N ASN A 267 -28.07 14.74 10.01
CA ASN A 267 -28.66 13.97 11.11
C ASN A 267 -28.94 12.58 10.54
N ALA A 268 -28.19 11.59 10.99
CA ALA A 268 -28.43 10.21 10.62
C ALA A 268 -29.86 9.89 11.08
N THR A 269 -30.78 9.79 10.14
CA THR A 269 -32.14 9.39 10.49
C THR A 269 -32.08 7.90 10.88
N PRO A 270 -32.89 7.46 11.85
CA PRO A 270 -32.94 6.05 12.27
C PRO A 270 -33.24 5.04 11.14
N ILE A 271 -33.64 5.55 9.97
CA ILE A 271 -34.12 4.79 8.80
C ILE A 271 -33.09 4.75 7.68
N ASP A 272 -31.94 5.43 7.77
CA ASP A 272 -30.92 5.35 6.73
C ASP A 272 -30.13 4.03 6.84
N ALA A 273 -30.81 2.93 6.45
CA ALA A 273 -30.26 1.58 6.35
C ALA A 273 -29.35 1.39 5.12
N ARG A 274 -29.11 2.45 4.34
CA ARG A 274 -28.08 2.44 3.31
C ARG A 274 -26.73 2.41 4.02
N SER A 275 -25.83 1.48 3.63
CA SER A 275 -24.40 1.64 3.94
C SER A 275 -24.07 3.10 3.68
N PRO A 276 -23.48 3.84 4.64
CA PRO A 276 -23.25 5.26 4.48
C PRO A 276 -22.69 5.42 3.08
N THR A 277 -23.41 6.12 2.20
CA THR A 277 -22.77 6.66 1.02
C THR A 277 -21.73 7.54 1.65
N TYR A 278 -20.50 7.02 1.79
CA TYR A 278 -19.39 7.75 2.33
C TYR A 278 -19.30 8.89 1.34
N GLU A 279 -19.93 10.01 1.68
CA GLU A 279 -19.74 11.24 0.97
C GLU A 279 -18.22 11.32 0.83
N LEU A 280 -17.76 11.78 -0.32
CA LEU A 280 -16.35 11.93 -0.67
C LEU A 280 -15.67 13.00 0.23
N ILE A 281 -16.05 13.04 1.51
CA ILE A 281 -15.38 13.67 2.63
C ILE A 281 -13.91 13.30 2.53
N GLU A 282 -13.12 14.33 2.31
CA GLU A 282 -11.69 14.22 2.22
C GLU A 282 -11.13 13.78 3.57
N THR A 283 -10.53 12.59 3.59
CA THR A 283 -9.81 12.10 4.77
C THR A 283 -8.33 12.43 4.67
N TYR A 284 -7.61 12.28 5.80
CA TYR A 284 -6.14 12.40 5.81
C TYR A 284 -5.49 11.54 4.72
N PHE A 285 -5.99 10.32 4.55
CA PHE A 285 -5.49 9.39 3.55
C PHE A 285 -5.81 9.84 2.12
N THR A 286 -7.01 10.38 1.87
CA THR A 286 -7.34 10.97 0.55
C THR A 286 -6.37 12.09 0.15
N HIS A 287 -5.97 12.95 1.09
CA HIS A 287 -4.95 13.98 0.81
C HIS A 287 -3.56 13.39 0.56
N GLN A 288 -3.19 12.33 1.29
CA GLN A 288 -1.93 11.61 1.04
C GLN A 288 -1.92 11.02 -0.38
N LEU A 289 -2.99 10.37 -0.82
CA LEU A 289 -3.12 9.87 -2.19
C LEU A 289 -3.00 10.99 -3.23
N ARG A 290 -3.65 12.13 -3.02
CA ARG A 290 -3.53 13.29 -3.92
C ARG A 290 -2.12 13.84 -4.03
N LEU A 291 -1.34 13.80 -2.96
CA LEU A 291 0.07 14.17 -2.99
C LEU A 291 0.90 13.10 -3.70
N LEU A 292 0.65 11.82 -3.40
CA LEU A 292 1.41 10.70 -3.98
C LEU A 292 1.33 10.66 -5.51
N ARG A 293 0.15 10.93 -6.09
CA ARG A 293 -0.02 10.98 -7.56
C ARG A 293 0.74 12.11 -8.25
N THR A 294 1.29 13.09 -7.51
CA THR A 294 2.10 14.16 -8.09
C THR A 294 3.59 13.93 -7.89
N MET A 295 4.01 12.82 -7.28
CA MET A 295 5.42 12.56 -6.99
C MET A 295 6.13 11.92 -8.18
N ASP A 296 7.09 12.62 -8.77
CA ASP A 296 8.00 12.03 -9.75
C ASP A 296 9.16 11.32 -9.06
N ILE A 297 9.63 11.88 -7.94
CA ILE A 297 10.70 11.30 -7.12
C ILE A 297 10.24 11.23 -5.66
N GLN A 298 10.27 10.05 -5.07
CA GLN A 298 9.98 9.86 -3.65
C GLN A 298 11.27 9.52 -2.90
N ILE A 299 11.67 10.36 -1.94
CA ILE A 299 12.88 10.15 -1.14
C ILE A 299 12.46 9.70 0.26
N ILE A 300 12.83 8.48 0.63
CA ILE A 300 12.35 7.79 1.84
C ILE A 300 13.50 7.20 2.65
N ALA A 301 13.21 6.90 3.90
CA ALA A 301 14.00 6.05 4.77
C ALA A 301 13.08 4.94 5.33
N PRO A 302 13.63 3.86 5.92
CA PRO A 302 12.86 2.74 6.43
C PRO A 302 11.63 3.12 7.26
N GLY A 303 10.62 2.26 7.24
CA GLY A 303 9.38 2.36 8.02
C GLY A 303 8.15 2.72 7.20
N THR A 304 7.07 3.14 7.87
CA THR A 304 5.73 3.34 7.26
C THR A 304 5.73 4.24 6.02
N GLY A 305 6.62 5.23 5.93
CA GLY A 305 6.73 6.07 4.73
C GLY A 305 7.14 5.29 3.47
N ALA A 306 7.96 4.25 3.62
CA ALA A 306 8.39 3.37 2.55
C ALA A 306 7.25 2.47 2.02
N MET A 307 6.17 2.30 2.78
CA MET A 307 5.00 1.54 2.30
C MET A 307 4.27 2.27 1.16
N TYR A 308 4.47 3.58 1.02
CA TYR A 308 3.76 4.36 0.01
C TYR A 308 4.38 4.29 -1.40
N GLN A 309 5.51 3.60 -1.55
CA GLN A 309 6.25 3.49 -2.82
C GLN A 309 5.35 3.04 -3.98
N SER A 310 4.45 2.09 -3.75
CA SER A 310 3.58 1.58 -4.82
C SER A 310 2.50 2.57 -5.24
N PHE A 311 2.28 3.70 -4.55
CA PHE A 311 1.20 4.64 -4.87
C PHE A 311 1.63 5.84 -5.73
N VAL A 312 2.91 5.93 -6.09
CA VAL A 312 3.40 6.97 -7.01
C VAL A 312 3.01 6.62 -8.47
N PRO A 313 3.04 7.60 -9.40
CA PRO A 313 2.85 7.38 -10.83
C PRO A 313 3.79 6.33 -11.45
N ASP A 314 3.34 5.74 -12.56
CA ASP A 314 4.20 4.90 -13.40
C ASP A 314 5.33 5.77 -13.97
N GLY A 315 6.56 5.27 -13.97
CA GLY A 315 7.75 6.03 -14.40
C GLY A 315 8.35 6.94 -13.33
N SER A 316 7.89 6.87 -12.08
CA SER A 316 8.54 7.57 -10.95
C SER A 316 9.76 6.82 -10.43
N VAL A 317 10.64 7.54 -9.72
CA VAL A 317 11.81 6.97 -9.04
C VAL A 317 11.65 7.06 -7.52
N VAL A 318 12.01 6.00 -6.81
CA VAL A 318 12.10 6.00 -5.35
C VAL A 318 13.58 6.01 -4.96
N ILE A 319 13.98 6.94 -4.09
CA ILE A 319 15.31 6.98 -3.48
C ILE A 319 15.18 6.52 -2.03
N ASN A 320 15.76 5.37 -1.68
CA ASN A 320 15.84 4.91 -0.30
C ASN A 320 17.20 5.30 0.31
N VAL A 321 17.16 6.21 1.29
CA VAL A 321 18.38 6.72 1.95
C VAL A 321 18.85 5.86 3.12
N GLY A 322 18.13 4.76 3.42
CA GLY A 322 18.48 3.86 4.50
C GLY A 322 18.28 4.44 5.90
N GLY A 323 18.21 3.54 6.88
CA GLY A 323 18.16 3.87 8.29
C GLY A 323 19.37 3.29 9.01
N LEU A 324 19.84 3.99 10.03
CA LEU A 324 20.83 3.46 10.96
C LEU A 324 20.10 2.54 11.94
N ILE A 325 20.48 1.28 11.96
CA ILE A 325 20.01 0.29 12.93
C ILE A 325 21.17 -0.02 13.86
N SER A 326 20.91 0.05 15.16
CA SER A 326 21.83 -0.47 16.17
C SER A 326 21.56 -1.96 16.40
N SER A 327 22.62 -2.74 16.53
CA SER A 327 22.57 -4.19 16.78
C SER A 327 21.93 -4.53 18.14
N THR A 328 22.03 -3.64 19.15
CA THR A 328 21.35 -3.79 20.44
C THR A 328 20.86 -2.43 20.97
N PRO A 329 19.71 -2.34 21.65
CA PRO A 329 19.24 -1.07 22.23
C PRO A 329 20.26 -0.36 23.13
N GLN A 330 21.22 -1.11 23.68
CA GLN A 330 22.26 -0.64 24.59
C GLN A 330 23.56 -0.23 23.88
N ASP A 331 23.84 -0.77 22.69
CA ASP A 331 25.08 -0.50 21.95
C ASP A 331 24.87 0.59 20.91
N GLN A 332 25.07 1.84 21.34
CA GLN A 332 24.97 3.00 20.44
C GLN A 332 26.08 3.05 19.38
N ASN A 333 27.11 2.20 19.48
CA ASN A 333 28.32 2.33 18.68
C ASN A 333 28.28 1.52 17.37
N ILE A 334 27.55 0.39 17.33
CA ILE A 334 27.43 -0.42 16.11
C ILE A 334 26.19 0.00 15.35
N THR A 335 26.34 0.91 14.39
CA THR A 335 25.28 1.24 13.44
C THR A 335 25.59 0.65 12.07
N TYR A 336 24.67 -0.16 11.55
CA TYR A 336 24.70 -0.57 10.15
C TYR A 336 23.55 0.08 9.40
N THR A 337 23.72 0.21 8.09
CA THR A 337 22.68 0.71 7.20
C THR A 337 21.72 -0.42 6.86
N ALA A 338 20.43 -0.19 7.03
CA ALA A 338 19.41 -1.04 6.44
C ALA A 338 18.48 -0.19 5.58
N TYR A 339 18.24 -0.62 4.34
CA TYR A 339 17.25 0.03 3.50
C TYR A 339 15.83 -0.36 3.89
N MET A 340 15.65 -1.62 4.32
CA MET A 340 14.35 -2.24 4.60
C MET A 340 13.33 -2.03 3.45
N GLU A 341 12.21 -2.74 3.46
CA GLU A 341 11.10 -2.46 2.50
C GLU A 341 11.47 -2.45 1.00
N GLN A 342 12.64 -2.99 0.60
CA GLN A 342 13.12 -2.97 -0.79
C GLN A 342 12.17 -3.74 -1.73
N TYR A 343 11.55 -4.78 -1.18
CA TYR A 343 10.57 -5.61 -1.87
C TYR A 343 9.35 -4.82 -2.36
N MET A 344 9.07 -3.65 -1.79
CA MET A 344 7.99 -2.76 -2.23
C MET A 344 8.29 -2.20 -3.63
N ALA A 345 9.53 -1.78 -3.86
CA ALA A 345 9.96 -1.27 -5.16
C ALA A 345 10.15 -2.41 -6.17
N SER A 346 10.75 -3.52 -5.77
CA SER A 346 10.92 -4.67 -6.67
C SER A 346 9.57 -5.29 -7.07
N GLY A 347 8.56 -5.20 -6.21
CA GLY A 347 7.18 -5.62 -6.48
C GLY A 347 6.32 -4.61 -7.26
N ALA A 348 6.87 -3.45 -7.61
CA ALA A 348 6.20 -2.39 -8.37
C ALA A 348 6.94 -2.19 -9.71
N PRO A 349 6.60 -2.97 -10.76
CA PRO A 349 7.39 -2.99 -12.00
C PRO A 349 7.30 -1.69 -12.80
N TYR A 350 6.50 -0.73 -12.37
CA TYR A 350 6.34 0.58 -13.01
C TYR A 350 7.18 1.69 -12.37
N LEU A 351 7.98 1.41 -11.36
CA LEU A 351 8.88 2.37 -10.74
C LEU A 351 10.32 1.87 -10.71
N LYS A 352 11.26 2.79 -10.55
CA LYS A 352 12.69 2.49 -10.41
C LYS A 352 13.19 2.88 -9.01
N ALA A 353 13.98 2.03 -8.36
CA ALA A 353 14.61 2.35 -7.09
C ALA A 353 16.08 2.77 -7.26
N LEU A 354 16.50 3.73 -6.43
CA LEU A 354 17.89 4.12 -6.21
C LEU A 354 18.17 4.09 -4.70
N TYR A 355 19.44 3.89 -4.35
CA TYR A 355 19.85 3.70 -2.97
C TYR A 355 21.01 4.61 -2.60
N TYR A 356 20.91 5.24 -1.43
CA TYR A 356 22.01 6.03 -0.91
C TYR A 356 23.19 5.13 -0.56
N PRO A 357 24.45 5.46 -0.91
CA PRO A 357 25.58 4.52 -0.77
C PRO A 357 25.69 3.91 0.63
N ILE A 358 25.63 2.57 0.70
CA ILE A 358 25.50 1.83 1.97
C ILE A 358 26.65 2.12 2.95
N ASN A 359 27.87 2.29 2.42
CA ASN A 359 29.10 2.57 3.18
C ASN A 359 29.23 4.03 3.61
N GLU A 360 28.48 4.95 2.99
CA GLU A 360 28.47 6.36 3.37
C GLU A 360 27.40 6.66 4.41
N ARG A 361 26.28 5.91 4.41
CA ARG A 361 25.16 6.17 5.30
C ARG A 361 25.50 6.15 6.81
N PRO A 362 26.40 5.28 7.34
CA PRO A 362 26.83 5.32 8.74
C PRO A 362 27.55 6.61 9.13
N LYS A 363 28.13 7.32 8.16
CA LYS A 363 28.80 8.62 8.33
C LYS A 363 27.80 9.79 8.34
N GLY A 364 26.50 9.51 8.25
CA GLY A 364 25.44 10.49 8.05
C GLY A 364 25.10 10.71 6.58
N ILE A 365 23.95 11.33 6.33
CA ILE A 365 23.56 11.77 4.99
C ILE A 365 24.38 13.02 4.64
N LYS A 366 25.09 13.00 3.51
CA LYS A 366 25.84 14.12 2.98
C LYS A 366 25.02 14.83 1.91
N ARG A 367 24.98 16.16 1.93
CA ARG A 367 24.31 16.97 0.90
C ARG A 367 24.69 16.56 -0.52
N GLU A 368 25.98 16.46 -0.81
CA GLU A 368 26.49 16.24 -2.17
C GLU A 368 26.05 14.89 -2.75
N GLU A 369 26.10 13.83 -1.95
CA GLU A 369 25.63 12.50 -2.35
C GLU A 369 24.12 12.47 -2.57
N LEU A 370 23.36 13.15 -1.70
CA LEU A 370 21.90 13.23 -1.87
C LEU A 370 21.52 14.03 -3.12
N VAL A 371 22.19 15.16 -3.38
CA VAL A 371 21.98 15.96 -4.60
C VAL A 371 22.29 15.14 -5.85
N LYS A 372 23.40 14.41 -5.83
CA LYS A 372 23.79 13.51 -6.93
C LYS A 372 22.68 12.49 -7.23
N LEU A 373 22.16 11.79 -6.22
CA LEU A 373 21.09 10.81 -6.38
C LEU A 373 19.79 11.42 -6.91
N ILE A 374 19.39 12.60 -6.42
CA ILE A 374 18.17 13.26 -6.90
C ILE A 374 18.32 13.68 -8.37
N ARG A 375 19.49 14.19 -8.76
CA ARG A 375 19.79 14.52 -10.16
C ARG A 375 19.82 13.27 -11.05
N GLU A 376 20.37 12.16 -10.56
CA GLU A 376 20.38 10.87 -11.25
C GLU A 376 18.95 10.36 -11.47
N ALA A 377 18.11 10.37 -10.43
CA ALA A 377 16.69 10.03 -10.54
C ALA A 377 15.97 10.88 -11.58
N ALA A 378 16.19 12.20 -11.57
CA ALA A 378 15.60 13.11 -12.54
C ALA A 378 16.02 12.77 -13.98
N LYS A 379 17.32 12.52 -14.19
CA LYS A 379 17.86 12.11 -15.50
C LYS A 379 17.27 10.78 -15.96
N LEU A 380 17.14 9.78 -15.08
CA LEU A 380 16.51 8.50 -15.40
C LEU A 380 15.06 8.67 -15.86
N ILE A 381 14.28 9.49 -15.15
CA ILE A 381 12.87 9.76 -15.51
C ILE A 381 12.80 10.39 -16.90
N MET A 382 13.59 11.44 -17.15
CA MET A 382 13.56 12.22 -18.39
C MET A 382 14.15 11.48 -19.59
N ASN A 383 15.16 10.63 -19.37
CA ASN A 383 15.74 9.80 -20.43
C ASN A 383 14.84 8.63 -20.81
N GLY A 384 13.93 8.20 -19.93
CA GLY A 384 12.96 7.16 -20.21
C GLY A 384 13.47 5.75 -19.92
N PHE A 385 13.52 5.34 -18.65
CA PHE A 385 13.79 3.94 -18.33
C PHE A 385 12.62 3.03 -18.76
N SER A 386 12.92 1.80 -19.14
CA SER A 386 11.93 0.81 -19.61
C SER A 386 10.98 0.36 -18.50
N ILE A 387 9.72 0.17 -18.87
CA ILE A 387 8.67 -0.42 -18.04
C ILE A 387 8.16 -1.69 -18.76
N PRO A 388 8.06 -2.86 -18.08
CA PRO A 388 8.34 -3.09 -16.67
C PRO A 388 9.85 -3.06 -16.33
N VAL A 389 10.17 -2.56 -15.15
CA VAL A 389 11.51 -2.64 -14.54
C VAL A 389 11.73 -4.05 -14.01
N ASN A 390 12.89 -4.64 -14.30
CA ASN A 390 13.25 -5.94 -13.75
C ASN A 390 13.37 -5.82 -12.22
N PRO A 391 12.69 -6.67 -11.43
CA PRO A 391 12.72 -6.60 -9.98
C PRO A 391 14.12 -6.59 -9.36
N THR A 392 15.09 -7.30 -9.95
CA THR A 392 16.48 -7.33 -9.47
C THR A 392 17.16 -5.97 -9.60
N ASP A 393 16.77 -5.16 -10.59
CA ASP A 393 17.33 -3.84 -10.78
C ASP A 393 16.74 -2.80 -9.80
N ASN A 394 15.76 -3.22 -8.99
CA ASN A 394 15.15 -2.45 -7.90
C ASN A 394 15.59 -2.96 -6.53
N LEU A 395 16.67 -3.73 -6.44
CA LEU A 395 17.30 -4.12 -5.18
C LEU A 395 18.58 -3.29 -4.97
N ALA A 396 18.88 -2.98 -3.72
CA ALA A 396 20.18 -2.44 -3.34
C ALA A 396 21.25 -3.52 -3.43
N ALA A 397 22.52 -3.12 -3.30
CA ALA A 397 23.65 -4.05 -3.36
C ALA A 397 23.67 -5.11 -2.24
N ASP A 398 22.91 -4.91 -1.15
CA ASP A 398 22.74 -5.87 -0.05
C ASP A 398 21.49 -6.74 -0.20
N GLY A 399 20.69 -6.49 -1.24
CA GLY A 399 19.47 -7.20 -1.57
C GLY A 399 19.67 -8.32 -2.57
#